data_AF-A0A7Y0LZ12-F1
#
_entry.id   AF-A0A7Y0LZ12-F1
#
_cell.length_a   1.000
_cell.length_b   1.000
_cell.length_c   1.000
_cell.angle_alpha   90.00
_cell.angle_beta   90.00
_cell.angle_gamma   90.00
#
_symmetry.space_group_name_H-M   'P 1'
#
loop_
_entity.id
_entity.type
_entity.pdbx_description
1 polymer ?
#
loop_
_entity_poly.entity_id
_entity_poly.type
_entity_poly.pdbx_seq_one_letter_code
_entity_poly.pdbx_strand_id
1 'polypeptide(L)'
;MAPVPETPQTSAPLPADAIDDAAAADPAPADPAPADPVTDDAGLTHGTRVPLASIEPPIALGPLDGRYRAAVAPLVDHLSEAALNRERVHVEVEWLIHLAAHRVLPGAPTLAAEEVAYLRGVVATFGAAEIAELGTIEKVTVHDVKAVEYFLKERLAAAPRALGPDTVLPGVGELVHFGCTSEDINNLSYALMVQGAVRHVWLPAARALVTQVAGLAREHRAVPLLARTHGQPATPTTLGKELAVLAHRLGRQLRRIEAAEYLGKLNGATGTYGAHVVAVPGADWQGVSRTFVEHLGLTWNPLTTQIESHDWQAELYSDVARFNRILHNLATDVWTYISMGVFVQIPVEGATGSSTMPHKVNPIRFENAEANLELSCALLDSLASTLVTSRLQRDLTDSTTQRNIGPAFGHSLLAIDNVRRGLGALAVDHELLARDLDANWEVLGEPVQSAMRAASVAGVTGMENPYERLKELTRGKRLTADDMRGFVAGLGLPDDVATRLAELTPASYTGLAAELVDHLDLLDRPDHRDRSDHRDR
;
A
#
# COMPACT_ATOMS: atom_id res chain seq x y z
N MET A 1 70.84 -25.32 -54.98
CA MET A 1 71.15 -24.58 -53.74
C MET A 1 69.87 -24.58 -52.92
N ALA A 2 69.76 -25.56 -52.02
CA ALA A 2 70.02 -25.39 -50.58
C ALA A 2 68.76 -24.81 -49.88
N PRO A 3 68.04 -25.64 -49.10
CA PRO A 3 66.76 -25.29 -48.44
C PRO A 3 66.94 -24.94 -46.95
N VAL A 4 65.80 -24.78 -46.25
CA VAL A 4 65.55 -24.82 -44.78
C VAL A 4 65.51 -23.42 -44.08
N PRO A 5 64.68 -23.17 -43.02
CA PRO A 5 63.68 -24.03 -42.35
C PRO A 5 62.25 -23.45 -42.18
N GLU A 6 61.31 -24.39 -41.99
CA GLU A 6 60.12 -24.24 -41.17
C GLU A 6 60.46 -24.25 -39.67
N THR A 7 59.72 -23.49 -38.87
CA THR A 7 59.62 -23.67 -37.42
C THR A 7 58.14 -23.62 -37.01
N PRO A 8 57.64 -24.57 -36.19
CA PRO A 8 56.25 -24.63 -35.77
C PRO A 8 56.02 -23.72 -34.56
N GLN A 9 55.00 -22.85 -34.62
CA GLN A 9 54.46 -22.21 -33.42
C GLN A 9 53.44 -23.12 -32.77
N THR A 10 53.81 -23.67 -31.62
CA THR A 10 52.94 -24.29 -30.65
C THR A 10 52.02 -23.23 -30.03
N SER A 11 50.73 -23.24 -30.40
CA SER A 11 49.70 -22.52 -29.65
C SER A 11 49.30 -23.34 -28.42
N ALA A 12 49.91 -23.04 -27.28
CA ALA A 12 49.37 -23.45 -25.99
C ALA A 12 48.07 -22.68 -25.73
N PRO A 13 47.02 -23.29 -25.15
CA PRO A 13 45.82 -22.58 -24.76
C PRO A 13 46.14 -21.65 -23.59
N LEU A 14 45.84 -20.37 -23.77
CA LEU A 14 45.78 -19.40 -22.67
C LEU A 14 44.68 -19.85 -21.68
N PRO A 15 44.92 -19.80 -20.36
CA PRO A 15 43.87 -20.04 -19.39
C PRO A 15 42.81 -18.94 -19.54
N ALA A 16 41.55 -19.35 -19.48
CA ALA A 16 40.42 -18.43 -19.37
C ALA A 16 40.52 -17.71 -18.02
N ASP A 17 41.02 -16.48 -18.05
CA ASP A 17 40.93 -15.58 -16.90
C ASP A 17 39.44 -15.33 -16.62
N ALA A 18 39.00 -15.82 -15.47
CA ALA A 18 37.74 -15.47 -14.85
C ALA A 18 37.68 -13.94 -14.72
N ILE A 19 36.62 -13.35 -15.24
CA ILE A 19 36.30 -11.94 -14.99
C ILE A 19 35.88 -11.87 -13.52
N ASP A 20 36.81 -11.35 -12.73
CA ASP A 20 36.71 -11.09 -11.30
C ASP A 20 35.74 -9.92 -11.08
N ASP A 21 34.48 -10.21 -10.81
CA ASP A 21 33.48 -9.23 -10.38
C ASP A 21 33.63 -9.00 -8.87
N ALA A 22 34.78 -8.45 -8.49
CA ALA A 22 35.04 -7.97 -7.15
C ALA A 22 34.51 -6.53 -7.04
N ALA A 23 33.31 -6.37 -6.49
CA ALA A 23 32.95 -5.13 -5.82
C ALA A 23 34.03 -4.87 -4.76
N ALA A 24 34.80 -3.79 -4.92
CA ALA A 24 35.84 -3.40 -3.98
C ALA A 24 35.21 -3.28 -2.57
N ALA A 25 35.48 -4.26 -1.72
CA ALA A 25 35.20 -4.17 -0.30
C ALA A 25 36.12 -3.08 0.27
N ASP A 26 35.53 -1.94 0.62
CA ASP A 26 36.22 -0.95 1.44
C ASP A 26 36.62 -1.64 2.77
N PRO A 27 37.85 -1.46 3.25
CA PRO A 27 38.23 -1.99 4.56
C PRO A 27 37.33 -1.39 5.63
N ALA A 28 36.87 -2.22 6.57
CA ALA A 28 36.09 -1.77 7.72
C ALA A 28 36.75 -0.53 8.36
N PRO A 29 36.00 0.55 8.64
CA PRO A 29 36.58 1.71 9.28
C PRO A 29 37.12 1.29 10.65
N ALA A 30 38.38 1.63 10.93
CA ALA A 30 38.92 1.53 12.27
C ALA A 30 38.01 2.31 13.24
N ASP A 31 37.85 1.78 14.47
CA ASP A 31 37.15 2.48 15.56
C ASP A 31 37.62 3.94 15.61
N PRO A 32 36.72 4.94 15.56
CA PRO A 32 37.14 6.32 15.66
C PRO A 32 37.78 6.51 17.03
N ALA A 33 39.06 6.89 17.03
CA ALA A 33 39.73 7.41 18.23
C ALA A 33 38.84 8.51 18.83
N PRO A 34 38.74 8.63 20.17
CA PRO A 34 37.90 9.65 20.79
C PRO A 34 38.27 11.02 20.22
N ALA A 35 37.31 11.67 19.57
CA ALA A 35 37.53 12.98 18.96
C ALA A 35 37.96 13.96 20.06
N ASP A 36 39.14 14.56 19.88
CA ASP A 36 39.57 15.70 20.68
C ASP A 36 38.51 16.80 20.60
N PRO A 37 38.28 17.57 21.68
CA PRO A 37 37.23 18.58 21.72
C PRO A 37 37.47 19.62 20.62
N VAL A 38 36.56 19.67 19.64
CA VAL A 38 36.54 20.71 18.61
C VAL A 38 36.09 22.02 19.26
N THR A 39 37.03 22.94 19.46
CA THR A 39 36.72 24.33 19.79
C THR A 39 36.22 25.01 18.52
N ASP A 40 34.94 25.37 18.48
CA ASP A 40 34.40 26.23 17.43
C ASP A 40 34.90 27.67 17.62
N ASP A 41 34.98 28.45 16.53
CA ASP A 41 35.57 29.81 16.45
C ASP A 41 34.90 30.84 17.39
N ALA A 42 33.81 30.44 18.06
CA ALA A 42 33.06 31.23 19.02
C ALA A 42 33.41 30.98 20.51
N GLY A 43 34.39 30.11 20.82
CA GLY A 43 34.82 29.87 22.21
C GLY A 43 33.79 29.15 23.10
N LEU A 44 32.78 28.52 22.49
CA LEU A 44 31.81 27.67 23.17
C LEU A 44 32.38 26.25 23.27
N THR A 45 32.61 25.76 24.49
CA THR A 45 32.92 24.36 24.75
C THR A 45 31.64 23.53 24.60
N HIS A 46 31.39 23.02 23.39
CA HIS A 46 30.41 21.95 23.25
C HIS A 46 31.01 20.69 23.87
N GLY A 47 30.53 20.29 25.04
CA GLY A 47 30.82 18.98 25.58
C GLY A 47 30.54 17.93 24.51
N THR A 48 31.50 17.04 24.25
CA THR A 48 31.39 15.99 23.25
C THR A 48 30.16 15.13 23.56
N ARG A 49 29.14 15.21 22.70
CA ARG A 49 27.94 14.36 22.83
C ARG A 49 28.34 12.93 22.51
N VAL A 50 27.72 11.97 23.20
CA VAL A 50 27.87 10.54 22.88
C VAL A 50 27.35 10.29 21.45
N PRO A 51 28.14 9.67 20.56
CA PRO A 51 27.66 9.27 19.23
C PRO A 51 26.56 8.22 19.36
N LEU A 52 25.33 8.54 18.96
CA LEU A 52 24.21 7.58 19.04
C LEU A 52 24.39 6.38 18.08
N ALA A 53 25.18 6.55 17.00
CA ALA A 53 25.47 5.50 16.03
C ALA A 53 26.33 4.36 16.57
N SER A 54 27.00 4.52 17.72
CA SER A 54 27.82 3.49 18.34
C SER A 54 27.11 2.74 19.48
N ILE A 55 25.80 2.98 19.68
CA ILE A 55 25.02 2.35 20.75
C ILE A 55 24.39 1.04 20.21
N GLU A 56 24.51 -0.03 21.00
CA GLU A 56 23.94 -1.35 20.72
C GLU A 56 22.83 -1.71 21.74
N PRO A 57 21.68 -2.25 21.29
CA PRO A 57 21.29 -2.49 19.90
C PRO A 57 21.09 -1.16 19.12
N PRO A 58 21.14 -1.18 17.77
CA PRO A 58 21.11 0.03 16.97
C PRO A 58 19.86 0.88 17.22
N ILE A 59 20.05 2.19 17.34
CA ILE A 59 18.95 3.14 17.47
C ILE A 59 18.34 3.40 16.09
N ALA A 60 17.02 3.22 15.97
CA ALA A 60 16.31 3.43 14.71
C ALA A 60 16.50 4.86 14.17
N LEU A 61 16.91 4.97 12.91
CA LEU A 61 16.96 6.23 12.17
C LEU A 61 15.55 6.66 11.72
N GLY A 62 14.79 5.71 11.16
CA GLY A 62 13.45 5.92 10.63
C GLY A 62 12.37 5.88 11.72
N PRO A 63 11.27 6.64 11.55
CA PRO A 63 10.20 6.69 12.55
C PRO A 63 9.36 5.40 12.59
N LEU A 64 9.32 4.65 11.49
CA LEU A 64 8.59 3.39 11.38
C LEU A 64 9.22 2.25 12.19
N ASP A 65 10.55 2.26 12.35
CA ASP A 65 11.28 1.28 13.16
C ASP A 65 11.48 1.72 14.62
N GLY A 66 11.24 3.02 14.91
CA GLY A 66 11.25 3.59 16.25
C GLY A 66 9.85 3.90 16.76
N ARG A 67 9.49 5.19 16.72
CA ARG A 67 8.26 5.76 17.32
C ARG A 67 6.98 5.01 16.93
N TYR A 68 6.88 4.56 15.69
CA TYR A 68 5.66 3.96 15.14
C TYR A 68 5.74 2.44 14.95
N ARG A 69 6.80 1.80 15.48
CA ARG A 69 7.05 0.36 15.34
C ARG A 69 5.84 -0.50 15.65
N ALA A 70 5.13 -0.20 16.74
CA ALA A 70 3.97 -0.98 17.16
C ALA A 70 2.84 -1.00 16.12
N ALA A 71 2.65 0.08 15.35
CA ALA A 71 1.60 0.18 14.33
C ALA A 71 1.95 -0.60 13.05
N VAL A 72 3.24 -0.75 12.74
CA VAL A 72 3.73 -1.35 11.49
C VAL A 72 4.43 -2.68 11.69
N ALA A 73 4.51 -3.18 12.92
CA ALA A 73 5.17 -4.43 13.28
C ALA A 73 4.78 -5.63 12.39
N PRO A 74 3.50 -5.83 12.04
CA PRO A 74 3.10 -6.96 11.19
C PRO A 74 3.71 -6.93 9.78
N LEU A 75 4.15 -5.77 9.27
CA LEU A 75 4.81 -5.70 7.96
C LEU A 75 6.23 -6.28 7.98
N VAL A 76 6.86 -6.46 9.15
CA VAL A 76 8.24 -6.98 9.20
C VAL A 76 8.34 -8.42 8.74
N ASP A 77 7.29 -9.22 8.96
CA ASP A 77 7.24 -10.59 8.46
C ASP A 77 7.10 -10.66 6.92
N HIS A 78 6.91 -9.52 6.25
CA HIS A 78 6.68 -9.50 4.81
C HIS A 78 7.65 -8.58 4.06
N LEU A 79 8.04 -7.43 4.60
CA LEU A 79 8.75 -6.37 3.87
C LEU A 79 10.08 -5.97 4.53
N SER A 80 10.62 -6.81 5.41
CA SER A 80 11.96 -6.62 5.97
C SER A 80 13.03 -7.37 5.17
N GLU A 81 14.29 -7.01 5.37
CA GLU A 81 15.44 -7.75 4.81
C GLU A 81 15.43 -9.23 5.22
N ALA A 82 15.09 -9.50 6.48
CA ALA A 82 14.99 -10.86 6.99
C ALA A 82 13.85 -11.63 6.31
N ALA A 83 12.72 -10.97 6.01
CA ALA A 83 11.62 -11.57 5.25
C ALA A 83 12.05 -11.87 3.81
N LEU A 84 12.77 -10.96 3.15
CA LEU A 84 13.33 -11.20 1.81
C LEU A 84 14.21 -12.44 1.78
N ASN A 85 15.12 -12.56 2.74
CA ASN A 85 15.99 -13.73 2.84
C ASN A 85 15.22 -15.01 3.17
N ARG A 86 14.20 -14.95 4.03
CA ARG A 86 13.32 -16.09 4.29
C ARG A 86 12.56 -16.54 3.04
N GLU A 87 12.03 -15.61 2.25
CA GLU A 87 11.32 -15.93 1.01
C GLU A 87 12.28 -16.45 -0.08
N ARG A 88 13.52 -15.96 -0.15
CA ARG A 88 14.55 -16.52 -1.05
C ARG A 88 14.85 -17.99 -0.71
N VAL A 89 15.01 -18.29 0.58
CA VAL A 89 15.16 -19.67 1.08
C VAL A 89 13.91 -20.49 0.72
N HIS A 90 12.71 -19.93 0.88
CA HIS A 90 11.46 -20.60 0.52
C HIS A 90 11.39 -20.97 -0.96
N VAL A 91 11.67 -20.01 -1.85
CA VAL A 91 11.63 -20.22 -3.30
C VAL A 91 12.65 -21.28 -3.73
N GLU A 92 13.88 -21.23 -3.22
CA GLU A 92 14.91 -22.25 -3.52
C GLU A 92 14.52 -23.65 -3.02
N VAL A 93 13.97 -23.74 -1.81
CA VAL A 93 13.47 -25.00 -1.24
C VAL A 93 12.35 -25.57 -2.11
N GLU A 94 11.36 -24.76 -2.47
CA GLU A 94 10.25 -25.22 -3.30
C GLU A 94 10.72 -25.54 -4.72
N TRP A 95 11.72 -24.84 -5.27
CA TRP A 95 12.27 -25.14 -6.59
C TRP A 95 12.94 -26.52 -6.63
N LEU A 96 13.78 -26.82 -5.65
CA LEU A 96 14.38 -28.15 -5.48
C LEU A 96 13.31 -29.23 -5.38
N ILE A 97 12.30 -29.03 -4.52
CA ILE A 97 11.19 -29.96 -4.34
C ILE A 97 10.43 -30.14 -5.65
N HIS A 98 10.16 -29.06 -6.39
CA HIS A 98 9.43 -29.06 -7.65
C HIS A 98 10.18 -29.86 -8.72
N LEU A 99 11.48 -29.62 -8.89
CA LEU A 99 12.34 -30.36 -9.82
C LEU A 99 12.38 -31.86 -9.52
N ALA A 100 12.53 -32.23 -8.23
CA ALA A 100 12.58 -33.61 -7.79
C ALA A 100 11.22 -34.33 -7.94
N ALA A 101 10.13 -33.68 -7.53
CA ALA A 101 8.78 -34.24 -7.60
C ALA A 101 8.34 -34.53 -9.04
N HIS A 102 8.69 -33.64 -9.97
CA HIS A 102 8.37 -33.79 -11.39
C HIS A 102 9.44 -34.56 -12.18
N ARG A 103 10.52 -34.99 -11.51
CA ARG A 103 11.66 -35.72 -12.12
C ARG A 103 12.19 -35.03 -13.38
N VAL A 104 12.30 -33.70 -13.31
CA VAL A 104 12.70 -32.87 -14.46
C VAL A 104 14.11 -33.23 -14.91
N LEU A 105 15.02 -33.44 -13.96
CA LEU A 105 16.39 -33.85 -14.23
C LEU A 105 16.50 -35.39 -14.24
N PRO A 106 17.09 -35.99 -15.28
CA PRO A 106 17.37 -37.43 -15.29
C PRO A 106 18.22 -37.84 -14.09
N GLY A 107 17.76 -38.85 -13.33
CA GLY A 107 18.48 -39.37 -12.17
C GLY A 107 18.25 -38.61 -10.86
N ALA A 108 17.47 -37.52 -10.86
CA ALA A 108 17.04 -36.88 -9.61
C ALA A 108 16.24 -37.88 -8.74
N PRO A 109 16.54 -37.99 -7.43
CA PRO A 109 15.82 -38.90 -6.56
C PRO A 109 14.39 -38.40 -6.31
N THR A 110 13.51 -39.33 -5.92
CA THR A 110 12.20 -38.95 -5.36
C THR A 110 12.39 -38.69 -3.87
N LEU A 111 12.01 -37.50 -3.42
CA LEU A 111 12.10 -37.13 -2.00
C LEU A 111 11.00 -37.81 -1.19
N ALA A 112 11.35 -38.35 -0.02
CA ALA A 112 10.39 -38.84 0.95
C ALA A 112 9.64 -37.68 1.62
N ALA A 113 8.46 -37.98 2.20
CA ALA A 113 7.64 -36.95 2.85
C ALA A 113 8.37 -36.25 4.02
N GLU A 114 9.19 -37.00 4.76
CA GLU A 114 10.01 -36.47 5.87
C GLU A 114 11.15 -35.56 5.39
N GLU A 115 11.71 -35.82 4.21
CA GLU A 115 12.73 -34.98 3.58
C GLU A 115 12.13 -33.66 3.08
N VAL A 116 10.95 -33.73 2.45
CA VAL A 116 10.17 -32.53 2.08
C VAL A 116 9.81 -31.71 3.33
N ALA A 117 9.38 -32.38 4.41
CA ALA A 117 9.05 -31.73 5.67
C ALA A 117 10.28 -31.07 6.32
N TYR A 118 11.45 -31.71 6.26
CA TYR A 118 12.72 -31.14 6.73
C TYR A 118 13.08 -29.86 5.97
N LEU A 119 13.02 -29.89 4.64
CA LEU A 119 13.33 -28.72 3.80
C LEU A 119 12.39 -27.56 4.09
N ARG A 120 11.08 -27.80 4.16
CA ARG A 120 10.10 -26.77 4.54
C ARG A 120 10.26 -26.32 5.98
N GLY A 121 10.77 -27.18 6.85
CA GLY A 121 11.15 -26.86 8.23
C GLY A 121 12.21 -25.77 8.31
N VAL A 122 13.20 -25.77 7.39
CA VAL A 122 14.25 -24.74 7.32
C VAL A 122 13.64 -23.34 7.16
N VAL A 123 12.60 -23.21 6.33
CA VAL A 123 11.87 -21.95 6.14
C VAL A 123 11.02 -21.62 7.36
N ALA A 124 10.27 -22.60 7.88
CA ALA A 124 9.34 -22.42 8.98
C ALA A 124 10.01 -21.99 10.29
N THR A 125 11.26 -22.41 10.52
CA THR A 125 12.03 -22.05 11.71
C THR A 125 13.02 -20.92 11.48
N PHE A 126 13.03 -20.27 10.31
CA PHE A 126 13.96 -19.20 9.97
C PHE A 126 13.79 -18.01 10.93
N GLY A 127 14.75 -17.82 11.84
CA GLY A 127 14.69 -16.82 12.91
C GLY A 127 16.02 -16.12 13.14
N ALA A 128 16.21 -15.58 14.35
CA ALA A 128 17.37 -14.75 14.69
C ALA A 128 18.73 -15.46 14.46
N ALA A 129 18.79 -16.78 14.69
CA ALA A 129 20.00 -17.56 14.48
C ALA A 129 20.34 -17.67 12.99
N GLU A 130 19.35 -18.04 12.16
CA GLU A 130 19.51 -18.17 10.71
C GLU A 130 19.81 -16.82 10.05
N ILE A 131 19.21 -15.72 10.54
CA ILE A 131 19.52 -14.37 10.07
C ILE A 131 21.00 -14.02 10.33
N ALA A 132 21.49 -14.30 11.54
CA ALA A 132 22.89 -14.02 11.90
C ALA A 132 23.89 -14.90 11.12
N GLU A 133 23.53 -16.17 10.90
CA GLU A 133 24.32 -17.11 10.11
C GLU A 133 24.38 -16.68 8.64
N LEU A 134 23.23 -16.37 8.03
CA LEU A 134 23.19 -15.93 6.64
C LEU A 134 23.98 -14.62 6.45
N GLY A 135 23.89 -13.69 7.40
CA GLY A 135 24.72 -12.47 7.40
C GLY A 135 26.22 -12.75 7.53
N THR A 136 26.62 -13.87 8.12
CA THR A 136 28.04 -14.29 8.14
C THR A 136 28.48 -14.85 6.78
N ILE A 137 27.63 -15.65 6.14
CA ILE A 137 27.89 -16.20 4.79
C ILE A 137 27.94 -15.08 3.75
N GLU A 138 27.04 -14.10 3.86
CA GLU A 138 26.98 -12.95 2.95
C GLU A 138 28.26 -12.11 2.96
N LYS A 139 28.88 -11.91 4.12
CA LYS A 139 30.18 -11.19 4.23
C LYS A 139 31.30 -11.84 3.42
N VAL A 140 31.24 -13.15 3.20
CA VAL A 140 32.24 -13.89 2.42
C VAL A 140 31.89 -13.88 0.93
N THR A 141 30.61 -14.02 0.61
CA THR A 141 30.14 -14.13 -0.78
C THR A 141 29.98 -12.79 -1.49
N VAL A 142 29.73 -11.71 -0.74
CA VAL A 142 29.39 -10.37 -1.26
C VAL A 142 28.20 -10.42 -2.25
N HIS A 143 27.37 -11.45 -2.13
CA HIS A 143 26.19 -11.68 -2.96
C HIS A 143 25.12 -12.44 -2.18
N ASP A 144 23.99 -11.77 -1.92
CA ASP A 144 22.90 -12.25 -1.07
C ASP A 144 22.27 -13.60 -1.52
N VAL A 145 21.89 -13.75 -2.79
CA VAL A 145 21.32 -15.02 -3.29
C VAL A 145 22.34 -16.16 -3.26
N LYS A 146 23.63 -15.89 -3.49
CA LYS A 146 24.67 -16.91 -3.38
C LYS A 146 24.85 -17.37 -1.93
N ALA A 147 24.70 -16.46 -0.96
CA ALA A 147 24.69 -16.82 0.45
C ALA A 147 23.53 -17.77 0.80
N VAL A 148 22.34 -17.56 0.23
CA VAL A 148 21.18 -18.45 0.38
C VAL A 148 21.47 -19.85 -0.18
N GLU A 149 22.11 -19.94 -1.35
CA GLU A 149 22.52 -21.23 -1.92
C GLU A 149 23.45 -21.99 -0.97
N TYR A 150 24.49 -21.35 -0.44
CA TYR A 150 25.42 -22.00 0.50
C TYR A 150 24.75 -22.38 1.81
N PHE A 151 23.91 -21.51 2.35
CA PHE A 151 23.11 -21.80 3.53
C PHE A 151 22.28 -23.09 3.34
N LEU A 152 21.61 -23.24 2.19
CA LEU A 152 20.83 -24.44 1.88
C LEU A 152 21.71 -25.68 1.67
N LYS A 153 22.85 -25.56 0.99
CA LYS A 153 23.79 -26.68 0.84
C LYS A 153 24.31 -27.17 2.20
N GLU A 154 24.54 -26.28 3.16
CA GLU A 154 24.91 -26.66 4.53
C GLU A 154 23.76 -27.40 5.25
N ARG A 155 22.51 -26.95 5.07
CA ARG A 155 21.33 -27.67 5.61
C ARG A 155 21.18 -29.07 5.01
N LEU A 156 21.35 -29.20 3.69
CA LEU A 156 21.31 -30.51 3.00
C LEU A 156 22.40 -31.46 3.50
N ALA A 157 23.62 -30.98 3.67
CA ALA A 157 24.73 -31.77 4.21
C ALA A 157 24.51 -32.19 5.68
N ALA A 158 23.81 -31.36 6.47
CA ALA A 158 23.49 -31.63 7.86
C ALA A 158 22.24 -32.52 8.05
N ALA A 159 21.42 -32.73 7.03
CA ALA A 159 20.17 -33.48 7.09
C ALA A 159 20.28 -34.88 7.71
N PRO A 160 21.36 -35.67 7.51
CA PRO A 160 21.49 -36.98 8.15
C PRO A 160 21.45 -36.95 9.68
N ARG A 161 21.74 -35.80 10.31
CA ARG A 161 21.63 -35.64 11.77
C ARG A 161 20.17 -35.67 12.24
N ALA A 162 19.24 -35.24 11.40
CA ALA A 162 17.81 -35.16 11.72
C ALA A 162 17.01 -36.34 11.14
N LEU A 163 17.37 -36.81 9.94
CA LEU A 163 16.62 -37.81 9.19
C LEU A 163 17.27 -39.20 9.17
N GLY A 164 18.49 -39.34 9.71
CA GLY A 164 19.26 -40.58 9.66
C GLY A 164 20.16 -40.69 8.42
N PRO A 165 21.09 -41.67 8.39
CA PRO A 165 22.13 -41.77 7.36
C PRO A 165 21.61 -42.13 5.96
N ASP A 166 20.39 -42.66 5.85
CA ASP A 166 19.82 -43.15 4.59
C ASP A 166 19.11 -42.06 3.77
N THR A 167 19.02 -40.82 4.27
CA THR A 167 18.42 -39.70 3.53
C THR A 167 19.20 -39.38 2.26
N VAL A 168 18.48 -39.02 1.19
CA VAL A 168 19.07 -38.63 -0.09
C VAL A 168 19.47 -37.15 -0.14
N LEU A 169 19.13 -36.36 0.89
CA LEU A 169 19.30 -34.90 0.90
C LEU A 169 20.75 -34.42 0.66
N PRO A 170 21.82 -35.04 1.21
CA PRO A 170 23.19 -34.67 0.88
C PRO A 170 23.53 -34.83 -0.62
N GLY A 171 22.84 -35.74 -1.32
CA GLY A 171 23.07 -36.02 -2.74
C GLY A 171 22.36 -35.08 -3.71
N VAL A 172 21.49 -34.19 -3.22
CA VAL A 172 20.72 -33.26 -4.08
C VAL A 172 21.20 -31.80 -3.97
N GLY A 173 22.38 -31.56 -3.42
CA GLY A 173 22.94 -30.20 -3.28
C GLY A 173 23.02 -29.41 -4.59
N GLU A 174 23.28 -30.09 -5.71
CA GLU A 174 23.36 -29.46 -7.04
C GLU A 174 21.99 -29.25 -7.72
N LEU A 175 20.88 -29.63 -7.06
CA LEU A 175 19.54 -29.21 -7.47
C LEU A 175 19.20 -27.81 -6.94
N VAL A 176 19.87 -27.35 -5.87
CA VAL A 176 19.72 -25.96 -5.38
C VAL A 176 20.17 -25.01 -6.48
N HIS A 177 19.36 -23.99 -6.76
CA HIS A 177 19.64 -23.00 -7.81
C HIS A 177 19.82 -23.56 -9.24
N PHE A 178 19.40 -24.81 -9.51
CA PHE A 178 19.60 -25.40 -10.83
C PHE A 178 18.87 -24.60 -11.93
N GLY A 179 19.62 -24.15 -12.94
CA GLY A 179 19.12 -23.39 -14.08
C GLY A 179 18.77 -21.92 -13.78
N CYS A 180 18.69 -21.54 -12.51
CA CYS A 180 18.26 -20.23 -12.09
C CYS A 180 19.29 -19.12 -12.36
N THR A 181 18.78 -17.90 -12.45
CA THR A 181 19.54 -16.67 -12.16
C THR A 181 19.07 -16.11 -10.81
N SER A 182 19.85 -15.24 -10.17
CA SER A 182 19.48 -14.58 -8.90
C SER A 182 18.09 -13.93 -8.95
N GLU A 183 17.69 -13.41 -10.12
CA GLU A 183 16.36 -12.84 -10.27
C GLU A 183 15.21 -13.81 -10.37
N ASP A 184 15.43 -15.05 -10.80
CA ASP A 184 14.37 -16.06 -10.70
C ASP A 184 13.94 -16.20 -9.24
N ILE A 185 14.90 -16.09 -8.31
CA ILE A 185 14.64 -16.13 -6.87
C ILE A 185 14.09 -14.79 -6.36
N ASN A 186 14.72 -13.67 -6.70
CA ASN A 186 14.32 -12.35 -6.19
C ASN A 186 12.89 -11.96 -6.59
N ASN A 187 12.53 -12.09 -7.87
CA ASN A 187 11.21 -11.64 -8.33
C ASN A 187 10.07 -12.43 -7.65
N LEU A 188 10.24 -13.75 -7.50
CA LEU A 188 9.26 -14.61 -6.82
C LEU A 188 9.20 -14.27 -5.32
N SER A 189 10.35 -14.01 -4.69
CA SER A 189 10.42 -13.59 -3.29
C SER A 189 9.69 -12.26 -3.07
N TYR A 190 9.96 -11.25 -3.90
CA TYR A 190 9.25 -9.96 -3.82
C TYR A 190 7.75 -10.11 -4.08
N ALA A 191 7.34 -10.92 -5.06
CA ALA A 191 5.93 -11.16 -5.32
C ALA A 191 5.22 -11.78 -4.10
N LEU A 192 5.82 -12.78 -3.44
CA LEU A 192 5.30 -13.40 -2.22
C LEU A 192 5.27 -12.42 -1.04
N MET A 193 6.34 -11.65 -0.84
CA MET A 193 6.44 -10.60 0.18
C MET A 193 5.34 -9.55 0.04
N VAL A 194 5.18 -8.98 -1.15
CA VAL A 194 4.18 -7.93 -1.43
C VAL A 194 2.77 -8.51 -1.36
N GLN A 195 2.55 -9.72 -1.88
CA GLN A 195 1.27 -10.41 -1.76
C GLN A 195 0.89 -10.64 -0.29
N GLY A 196 1.83 -11.12 0.53
CA GLY A 196 1.63 -11.34 1.96
C GLY A 196 1.34 -10.04 2.71
N ALA A 197 2.14 -9.00 2.49
CA ALA A 197 1.96 -7.68 3.10
C ALA A 197 0.58 -7.09 2.76
N VAL A 198 0.15 -7.18 1.50
CA VAL A 198 -1.15 -6.67 1.08
C VAL A 198 -2.28 -7.52 1.64
N ARG A 199 -2.28 -8.84 1.40
CA ARG A 199 -3.42 -9.71 1.74
C ARG A 199 -3.60 -9.92 3.23
N HIS A 200 -2.51 -9.99 4.01
CA HIS A 200 -2.57 -10.34 5.43
C HIS A 200 -2.48 -9.14 6.37
N VAL A 201 -1.95 -8.00 5.91
CA VAL A 201 -1.75 -6.82 6.77
C VAL A 201 -2.52 -5.61 6.27
N TRP A 202 -2.17 -5.11 5.08
CA TRP A 202 -2.67 -3.82 4.61
C TRP A 202 -4.15 -3.87 4.23
N LEU A 203 -4.57 -4.86 3.43
CA LEU A 203 -5.94 -4.98 2.91
C LEU A 203 -6.97 -5.22 4.03
N PRO A 204 -6.72 -6.08 5.04
CA PRO A 204 -7.61 -6.20 6.20
C PRO A 204 -7.77 -4.88 6.97
N ALA A 205 -6.68 -4.14 7.18
CA ALA A 205 -6.72 -2.85 7.87
C ALA A 205 -7.52 -1.80 7.07
N ALA A 206 -7.29 -1.73 5.76
CA ALA A 206 -8.00 -0.83 4.86
C ALA A 206 -9.50 -1.18 4.75
N ARG A 207 -9.85 -2.47 4.68
CA ARG A 207 -11.25 -2.94 4.70
C ARG A 207 -11.95 -2.57 6.01
N ALA A 208 -11.29 -2.76 7.15
CA ALA A 208 -11.83 -2.41 8.45
C ALA A 208 -12.10 -0.90 8.56
N LEU A 209 -11.21 -0.07 8.03
CA LEU A 209 -11.41 1.38 7.94
C LEU A 209 -12.63 1.72 7.06
N VAL A 210 -12.72 1.18 5.85
CA VAL A 210 -13.86 1.47 4.95
C VAL A 210 -15.18 1.02 5.56
N THR A 211 -15.18 -0.13 6.23
CA THR A 211 -16.35 -0.64 6.98
C THR A 211 -16.75 0.33 8.09
N GLN A 212 -15.78 0.88 8.83
CA GLN A 212 -16.03 1.87 9.89
C GLN A 212 -16.63 3.16 9.32
N VAL A 213 -16.09 3.70 8.22
CA VAL A 213 -16.62 4.90 7.56
C VAL A 213 -18.04 4.65 7.04
N ALA A 214 -18.29 3.48 6.43
CA ALA A 214 -19.63 3.08 6.00
C ALA A 214 -20.61 2.91 7.16
N GLY A 215 -20.14 2.40 8.31
CA GLY A 215 -20.92 2.33 9.55
C GLY A 215 -21.38 3.70 10.02
N LEU A 216 -20.44 4.65 10.14
CA LEU A 216 -20.74 6.05 10.51
C LEU A 216 -21.66 6.72 9.48
N ALA A 217 -21.48 6.43 8.19
CA ALA A 217 -22.36 6.92 7.15
C ALA A 217 -23.82 6.47 7.35
N ARG A 218 -24.03 5.19 7.71
CA ARG A 218 -25.36 4.64 8.00
C ARG A 218 -25.93 5.19 9.30
N GLU A 219 -25.12 5.27 10.35
CA GLU A 219 -25.50 5.82 11.66
C GLU A 219 -26.02 7.26 11.53
N HIS A 220 -25.31 8.09 10.77
CA HIS A 220 -25.64 9.50 10.61
C HIS A 220 -26.41 9.79 9.31
N ARG A 221 -27.07 8.78 8.70
CA ARG A 221 -27.72 8.90 7.37
C ARG A 221 -28.69 10.06 7.27
N ALA A 222 -29.42 10.35 8.34
CA ALA A 222 -30.48 11.35 8.40
C ALA A 222 -30.08 12.63 9.16
N VAL A 223 -28.82 12.77 9.58
CA VAL A 223 -28.36 13.94 10.33
C VAL A 223 -28.14 15.10 9.37
N PRO A 224 -28.99 16.15 9.36
CA PRO A 224 -28.86 17.26 8.43
C PRO A 224 -27.58 18.06 8.70
N LEU A 225 -26.95 18.51 7.62
CA LEU A 225 -25.69 19.25 7.67
C LEU A 225 -25.76 20.39 6.66
N LEU A 226 -25.41 21.61 7.09
CA LEU A 226 -25.20 22.72 6.17
C LEU A 226 -23.97 22.43 5.31
N ALA A 227 -24.15 22.24 4.01
CA ALA A 227 -23.03 22.00 3.11
C ALA A 227 -22.18 23.26 2.93
N ARG A 228 -20.93 23.08 2.54
CA ARG A 228 -20.04 24.19 2.17
C ARG A 228 -19.47 24.00 0.77
N THR A 229 -19.70 24.97 -0.11
CA THR A 229 -19.06 25.03 -1.44
C THR A 229 -18.21 26.28 -1.51
N HIS A 230 -16.94 26.16 -1.91
CA HIS A 230 -15.96 27.26 -1.78
C HIS A 230 -15.85 27.81 -0.34
N GLY A 231 -16.10 26.95 0.65
CA GLY A 231 -16.13 27.32 2.07
C GLY A 231 -17.36 28.13 2.51
N GLN A 232 -18.33 28.41 1.63
CA GLN A 232 -19.53 29.20 1.92
C GLN A 232 -20.75 28.30 2.14
N PRO A 233 -21.73 28.72 2.98
CA PRO A 233 -23.02 28.04 3.13
C PRO A 233 -23.66 27.68 1.79
N ALA A 234 -24.10 26.44 1.66
CA ALA A 234 -24.68 25.88 0.44
C ALA A 234 -25.87 24.95 0.77
N THR A 235 -26.52 24.45 -0.27
CA THR A 235 -27.65 23.51 -0.19
C THR A 235 -27.38 22.39 0.82
N PRO A 236 -28.24 22.20 1.84
CA PRO A 236 -28.03 21.21 2.88
C PRO A 236 -27.88 19.78 2.35
N THR A 237 -27.12 18.99 3.09
CA THR A 237 -26.86 17.56 2.86
C THR A 237 -27.13 16.80 4.17
N THR A 238 -26.73 15.53 4.26
CA THR A 238 -26.60 14.84 5.55
C THR A 238 -25.16 14.43 5.82
N LEU A 239 -24.76 14.45 7.09
CA LEU A 239 -23.42 14.00 7.50
C LEU A 239 -23.15 12.57 7.02
N GLY A 240 -24.14 11.68 7.14
CA GLY A 240 -24.03 10.31 6.67
C GLY A 240 -23.79 10.21 5.16
N LYS A 241 -24.45 11.04 4.35
CA LYS A 241 -24.23 11.07 2.89
C LYS A 241 -22.79 11.51 2.56
N GLU A 242 -22.26 12.54 3.22
CA GLU A 242 -20.87 12.99 2.97
C GLU A 242 -19.85 11.89 3.29
N LEU A 243 -20.04 11.15 4.39
CA LEU A 243 -19.23 9.98 4.71
C LEU A 243 -19.42 8.83 3.71
N ALA A 244 -20.66 8.62 3.22
CA ALA A 244 -20.96 7.59 2.22
C ALA A 244 -20.22 7.84 0.90
N VAL A 245 -20.04 9.09 0.47
CA VAL A 245 -19.25 9.43 -0.72
C VAL A 245 -17.81 8.92 -0.58
N LEU A 246 -17.19 9.13 0.59
CA LEU A 246 -15.81 8.69 0.84
C LEU A 246 -15.72 7.17 0.95
N ALA A 247 -16.64 6.53 1.68
CA ALA A 247 -16.72 5.07 1.74
C ALA A 247 -16.88 4.44 0.34
N HIS A 248 -17.74 5.00 -0.51
CA HIS A 248 -17.95 4.55 -1.87
C HIS A 248 -16.68 4.67 -2.73
N ARG A 249 -15.99 5.83 -2.65
CA ARG A 249 -14.73 6.08 -3.37
C ARG A 249 -13.60 5.13 -2.93
N LEU A 250 -13.44 4.94 -1.62
CA LEU A 250 -12.45 4.01 -1.05
C LEU A 250 -12.76 2.56 -1.44
N GLY A 251 -14.03 2.16 -1.35
CA GLY A 251 -14.48 0.82 -1.73
C GLY A 251 -14.19 0.49 -3.20
N ARG A 252 -14.27 1.47 -4.11
CA ARG A 252 -13.86 1.29 -5.51
C ARG A 252 -12.37 0.94 -5.64
N GLN A 253 -11.49 1.58 -4.87
CA GLN A 253 -10.05 1.26 -4.93
C GLN A 253 -9.74 -0.07 -4.26
N LEU A 254 -10.41 -0.40 -3.15
CA LEU A 254 -10.26 -1.71 -2.49
C LEU A 254 -10.54 -2.87 -3.45
N ARG A 255 -11.57 -2.78 -4.29
CA ARG A 255 -11.87 -3.84 -5.27
C ARG A 255 -10.75 -4.02 -6.31
N ARG A 256 -10.11 -2.94 -6.73
CA ARG A 256 -8.97 -3.00 -7.67
C ARG A 256 -7.77 -3.66 -7.00
N ILE A 257 -7.46 -3.26 -5.77
CA ILE A 257 -6.35 -3.83 -4.98
C ILE A 257 -6.59 -5.31 -4.66
N GLU A 258 -7.84 -5.69 -4.32
CA GLU A 258 -8.22 -7.08 -4.05
C GLU A 258 -8.10 -7.96 -5.31
N ALA A 259 -8.34 -7.39 -6.49
CA ALA A 259 -8.24 -8.08 -7.78
C ALA A 259 -6.83 -8.02 -8.40
N ALA A 260 -5.84 -7.42 -7.73
CA ALA A 260 -4.50 -7.30 -8.27
C ALA A 260 -3.86 -8.68 -8.50
N GLU A 261 -3.26 -8.84 -9.67
CA GLU A 261 -2.43 -10.00 -9.99
C GLU A 261 -1.01 -9.79 -9.43
N TYR A 262 -0.40 -10.89 -8.97
CA TYR A 262 0.96 -10.89 -8.45
C TYR A 262 1.77 -11.78 -9.36
N LEU A 263 2.53 -11.18 -10.27
CA LEU A 263 3.21 -11.93 -11.32
C LEU A 263 4.58 -12.42 -10.85
N GLY A 264 4.99 -13.57 -11.39
CA GLY A 264 6.29 -14.16 -11.17
C GLY A 264 6.84 -14.80 -12.44
N LYS A 265 8.16 -14.87 -12.55
CA LYS A 265 8.87 -15.50 -13.66
C LYS A 265 9.96 -16.44 -13.17
N LEU A 266 10.21 -17.50 -13.94
CA LEU A 266 11.40 -18.35 -13.79
C LEU A 266 11.85 -18.80 -15.17
N ASN A 267 12.89 -18.19 -15.72
CA ASN A 267 13.33 -18.44 -17.10
C ASN A 267 14.82 -18.14 -17.34
N GLY A 268 15.61 -18.07 -16.26
CA GLY A 268 17.06 -18.01 -16.31
C GLY A 268 17.62 -16.65 -16.70
N ALA A 269 18.91 -16.65 -17.02
CA ALA A 269 19.74 -15.44 -17.09
C ALA A 269 19.21 -14.30 -17.98
N THR A 270 18.49 -14.58 -19.06
CA THR A 270 18.00 -13.53 -19.98
C THR A 270 16.57 -13.77 -20.46
N GLY A 271 15.79 -14.60 -19.75
CA GLY A 271 14.41 -14.88 -20.13
C GLY A 271 14.21 -15.96 -21.19
N THR A 272 15.23 -16.76 -21.48
CA THR A 272 15.28 -17.66 -22.65
C THR A 272 15.41 -19.14 -22.32
N TYR A 273 15.49 -19.50 -21.04
CA TYR A 273 15.77 -20.87 -20.60
C TYR A 273 17.12 -21.43 -21.12
N GLY A 274 18.07 -20.60 -21.54
CA GLY A 274 19.28 -21.03 -22.25
C GLY A 274 20.10 -22.13 -21.53
N ALA A 275 20.37 -21.96 -20.23
CA ALA A 275 21.06 -22.98 -19.44
C ALA A 275 20.23 -24.27 -19.30
N HIS A 276 18.93 -24.11 -19.08
CA HIS A 276 17.99 -25.19 -18.85
C HIS A 276 17.89 -26.14 -20.07
N VAL A 277 17.67 -25.59 -21.26
CA VAL A 277 17.49 -26.37 -22.50
C VAL A 277 18.77 -27.07 -22.93
N VAL A 278 19.95 -26.52 -22.59
CA VAL A 278 21.24 -27.18 -22.86
C VAL A 278 21.48 -28.32 -21.86
N ALA A 279 21.20 -28.10 -20.58
CA ALA A 279 21.42 -29.10 -19.53
C ALA A 279 20.42 -30.26 -19.61
N VAL A 280 19.15 -29.98 -19.92
CA VAL A 280 18.09 -30.99 -20.07
C VAL A 280 17.21 -30.66 -21.29
N PRO A 281 17.63 -31.07 -22.51
CA PRO A 281 16.94 -30.70 -23.76
C PRO A 281 15.55 -31.33 -23.94
N GLY A 282 15.23 -32.39 -23.19
CA GLY A 282 13.95 -33.10 -23.29
C GLY A 282 12.85 -32.57 -22.36
N ALA A 283 13.15 -31.63 -21.47
CA ALA A 283 12.17 -31.10 -20.52
C ALA A 283 11.35 -29.94 -21.12
N ASP A 284 10.05 -29.90 -20.82
CA ASP A 284 9.20 -28.76 -21.12
C ASP A 284 9.42 -27.64 -20.09
N TRP A 285 10.47 -26.85 -20.30
CA TRP A 285 10.86 -25.80 -19.35
C TRP A 285 9.84 -24.67 -19.18
N GLN A 286 9.02 -24.40 -20.19
CA GLN A 286 7.90 -23.46 -20.04
C GLN A 286 6.80 -24.05 -19.17
N GLY A 287 6.46 -25.32 -19.39
CA GLY A 287 5.55 -26.07 -18.53
C GLY A 287 6.00 -26.10 -17.08
N VAL A 288 7.26 -26.47 -16.83
CA VAL A 288 7.87 -26.52 -15.49
C VAL A 288 7.87 -25.14 -14.82
N SER A 289 8.27 -24.09 -15.54
CA SER A 289 8.25 -22.71 -15.05
C SER A 289 6.85 -22.27 -14.64
N ARG A 290 5.86 -22.46 -15.52
CA ARG A 290 4.46 -22.12 -15.24
C ARG A 290 3.94 -22.85 -14.01
N THR A 291 4.10 -24.18 -13.96
CA THR A 291 3.59 -24.97 -12.83
C THR A 291 4.28 -24.64 -11.52
N PHE A 292 5.56 -24.23 -11.56
CA PHE A 292 6.27 -23.79 -10.37
C PHE A 292 5.76 -22.45 -9.86
N VAL A 293 5.65 -21.44 -10.74
CA VAL A 293 5.15 -20.11 -10.35
C VAL A 293 3.70 -20.18 -9.84
N GLU A 294 2.84 -20.94 -10.52
CA GLU A 294 1.45 -21.14 -10.09
C GLU A 294 1.36 -21.93 -8.76
N HIS A 295 2.27 -22.87 -8.51
CA HIS A 295 2.36 -23.59 -7.23
C HIS A 295 2.67 -22.65 -6.06
N LEU A 296 3.44 -21.58 -6.29
CA LEU A 296 3.68 -20.53 -5.30
C LEU A 296 2.47 -19.59 -5.09
N GLY A 297 1.37 -19.78 -5.81
CA GLY A 297 0.18 -18.92 -5.73
C GLY A 297 0.33 -17.58 -6.47
N LEU A 298 1.24 -17.52 -7.45
CA LEU A 298 1.52 -16.37 -8.29
C LEU A 298 0.98 -16.57 -9.71
N THR A 299 0.86 -15.47 -10.46
CA THR A 299 0.48 -15.48 -11.89
C THR A 299 1.75 -15.61 -12.73
N TRP A 300 1.79 -16.56 -13.66
CA TRP A 300 2.98 -16.79 -14.46
C TRP A 300 3.17 -15.71 -15.54
N ASN A 301 4.34 -15.06 -15.54
CA ASN A 301 4.77 -14.16 -16.61
C ASN A 301 5.71 -14.90 -17.59
N PRO A 302 5.25 -15.27 -18.80
CA PRO A 302 6.04 -16.06 -19.73
C PRO A 302 7.12 -15.27 -20.47
N LEU A 303 7.01 -13.93 -20.53
CA LEU A 303 7.81 -13.09 -21.41
C LEU A 303 8.50 -12.00 -20.60
N THR A 304 9.76 -12.24 -20.25
CA THR A 304 10.55 -11.32 -19.45
C THR A 304 11.98 -11.23 -19.98
N THR A 305 12.72 -10.25 -19.48
CA THR A 305 14.18 -10.23 -19.62
C THR A 305 14.79 -11.00 -18.44
N GLN A 306 15.92 -10.53 -17.88
CA GLN A 306 16.45 -11.12 -16.65
C GLN A 306 15.59 -10.78 -15.43
N ILE A 307 14.86 -9.66 -15.43
CA ILE A 307 13.91 -9.24 -14.37
C ILE A 307 12.47 -9.56 -14.78
N GLU A 308 11.56 -9.66 -13.81
CA GLU A 308 10.12 -9.47 -14.05
C GLU A 308 9.87 -8.00 -14.44
N SER A 309 8.85 -7.72 -15.25
CA SER A 309 8.65 -6.38 -15.84
C SER A 309 8.21 -5.31 -14.83
N HIS A 310 7.82 -5.71 -13.62
CA HIS A 310 7.34 -4.86 -12.52
C HIS A 310 6.06 -4.07 -12.82
N ASP A 311 5.39 -4.35 -13.94
CA ASP A 311 4.16 -3.67 -14.34
C ASP A 311 3.03 -3.88 -13.32
N TRP A 312 2.86 -5.11 -12.84
CA TRP A 312 1.86 -5.44 -11.81
C TRP A 312 2.14 -4.72 -10.49
N GLN A 313 3.42 -4.51 -10.15
CA GLN A 313 3.82 -3.71 -8.99
C GLN A 313 3.40 -2.25 -9.18
N ALA A 314 3.66 -1.67 -10.35
CA ALA A 314 3.29 -0.30 -10.65
C ALA A 314 1.77 -0.10 -10.64
N GLU A 315 0.99 -1.06 -11.14
CA GLU A 315 -0.47 -1.06 -11.09
C GLU A 315 -0.97 -1.08 -9.64
N LEU A 316 -0.48 -2.04 -8.84
CA LEU A 316 -0.83 -2.18 -7.42
C LEU A 316 -0.47 -0.92 -6.62
N TYR A 317 0.76 -0.42 -6.76
CA TYR A 317 1.23 0.76 -6.02
C TYR A 317 0.46 2.01 -6.40
N SER A 318 0.10 2.16 -7.67
CA SER A 318 -0.78 3.23 -8.13
C SER A 318 -2.18 3.13 -7.52
N ASP A 319 -2.73 1.92 -7.39
CA ASP A 319 -4.04 1.69 -6.77
C ASP A 319 -4.03 1.96 -5.25
N VAL A 320 -2.97 1.57 -4.55
CA VAL A 320 -2.77 1.92 -3.13
C VAL A 320 -2.61 3.44 -2.97
N ALA A 321 -1.84 4.10 -3.84
CA ALA A 321 -1.69 5.55 -3.79
C ALA A 321 -3.01 6.28 -4.09
N ARG A 322 -3.87 5.76 -4.99
CA ARG A 322 -5.23 6.28 -5.20
C ARG A 322 -6.10 6.13 -3.96
N PHE A 323 -6.05 4.98 -3.27
CA PHE A 323 -6.73 4.78 -1.99
C PHE A 323 -6.25 5.80 -0.95
N ASN A 324 -4.93 5.96 -0.82
CA ASN A 324 -4.33 6.89 0.15
C ASN A 324 -4.75 8.35 -0.08
N ARG A 325 -4.82 8.81 -1.34
CA ARG A 325 -5.30 10.17 -1.66
C ARG A 325 -6.77 10.41 -1.29
N ILE A 326 -7.62 9.39 -1.43
CA ILE A 326 -9.02 9.50 -0.98
C ILE A 326 -9.09 9.51 0.55
N LEU A 327 -8.25 8.70 1.22
CA LEU A 327 -8.15 8.70 2.67
C LEU A 327 -7.59 10.03 3.22
N HIS A 328 -6.69 10.68 2.48
CA HIS A 328 -6.19 12.02 2.80
C HIS A 328 -7.33 13.04 2.77
N ASN A 329 -8.20 12.98 1.76
CA ASN A 329 -9.41 13.81 1.71
C ASN A 329 -10.35 13.53 2.91
N LEU A 330 -10.53 12.27 3.33
CA LEU A 330 -11.26 11.98 4.56
C LEU A 330 -10.61 12.64 5.79
N ALA A 331 -9.29 12.57 5.93
CA ALA A 331 -8.59 13.16 7.06
C ALA A 331 -8.75 14.70 7.10
N THR A 332 -8.61 15.36 5.95
CA THR A 332 -8.71 16.83 5.85
C THR A 332 -10.15 17.33 6.04
N ASP A 333 -11.15 16.62 5.51
CA ASP A 333 -12.56 16.96 5.73
C ASP A 333 -12.95 16.74 7.20
N VAL A 334 -12.52 15.64 7.82
CA VAL A 334 -12.80 15.39 9.24
C VAL A 334 -12.09 16.40 10.16
N TRP A 335 -10.85 16.77 9.85
CA TRP A 335 -10.16 17.87 10.53
C TRP A 335 -10.99 19.16 10.46
N THR A 336 -11.52 19.47 9.27
CA THR A 336 -12.35 20.65 9.05
C THR A 336 -13.66 20.57 9.83
N TYR A 337 -14.32 19.41 9.84
CA TYR A 337 -15.52 19.17 10.65
C TYR A 337 -15.28 19.35 12.15
N ILE A 338 -14.13 18.89 12.67
CA ILE A 338 -13.73 19.12 14.06
C ILE A 338 -13.52 20.61 14.33
N SER A 339 -12.82 21.32 13.42
CA SER A 339 -12.58 22.77 13.51
C SER A 339 -13.89 23.58 13.54
N MET A 340 -14.90 23.13 12.81
CA MET A 340 -16.24 23.75 12.76
C MET A 340 -17.17 23.29 13.89
N GLY A 341 -16.74 22.36 14.74
CA GLY A 341 -17.54 21.83 15.84
C GLY A 341 -18.61 20.81 15.42
N VAL A 342 -18.60 20.32 14.17
CA VAL A 342 -19.49 19.25 13.72
C VAL A 342 -19.23 17.96 14.51
N PHE A 343 -17.95 17.66 14.72
CA PHE A 343 -17.51 16.60 15.61
C PHE A 343 -16.85 17.17 16.85
N VAL A 344 -17.22 16.62 18.00
CA VAL A 344 -16.49 16.79 19.27
C VAL A 344 -15.70 15.52 19.57
N GLN A 345 -14.49 15.68 20.09
CA GLN A 345 -13.66 14.54 20.47
C GLN A 345 -14.04 14.04 21.86
N ILE A 346 -14.31 12.74 21.99
CA ILE A 346 -14.60 12.10 23.28
C ILE A 346 -13.33 12.15 24.14
N PRO A 347 -13.34 12.82 25.30
CA PRO A 347 -12.16 12.91 26.14
C PRO A 347 -11.71 11.53 26.63
N VAL A 348 -10.42 11.23 26.50
CA VAL A 348 -9.82 10.04 27.12
C VAL A 348 -9.29 10.46 28.49
N GLU A 349 -9.73 9.78 29.54
CA GLU A 349 -9.27 10.05 30.91
C GLU A 349 -7.74 9.91 31.00
N GLY A 350 -7.08 10.96 31.51
CA GLY A 350 -5.61 11.01 31.65
C GLY A 350 -4.82 11.50 30.43
N ALA A 351 -5.46 11.80 29.30
CA ALA A 351 -4.77 12.34 28.12
C ALA A 351 -4.56 13.86 28.22
N THR A 352 -3.30 14.32 28.14
CA THR A 352 -2.96 15.75 28.11
C THR A 352 -3.07 16.30 26.67
N GLY A 353 -4.10 17.08 26.37
CA GLY A 353 -4.35 17.60 25.02
C GLY A 353 -3.44 18.77 24.57
N SER A 354 -2.95 19.58 25.51
CA SER A 354 -1.94 20.61 25.30
C SER A 354 -1.14 20.84 26.59
N SER A 355 0.17 21.07 26.47
CA SER A 355 1.04 21.35 27.60
C SER A 355 0.75 22.69 28.29
N THR A 356 0.01 23.59 27.64
CA THR A 356 -0.32 24.94 28.15
C THR A 356 -1.83 25.24 28.22
N MET A 357 -2.66 24.52 27.47
CA MET A 357 -4.12 24.76 27.38
C MET A 357 -4.92 23.51 27.76
N PRO A 358 -5.29 23.33 29.05
CA PRO A 358 -5.88 22.07 29.56
C PRO A 358 -7.21 21.65 28.91
N HIS A 359 -7.94 22.59 28.31
CA HIS A 359 -9.23 22.35 27.64
C HIS A 359 -9.09 21.97 26.16
N LYS A 360 -7.89 22.06 25.56
CA LYS A 360 -7.71 21.91 24.11
C LYS A 360 -7.56 20.44 23.72
N VAL A 361 -8.53 19.93 22.94
CA VAL A 361 -8.46 18.60 22.32
C VAL A 361 -8.19 18.77 20.82
N ASN A 362 -7.05 18.27 20.33
CA ASN A 362 -6.59 18.49 18.95
C ASN A 362 -6.79 17.22 18.09
N PRO A 363 -7.17 17.34 16.81
CA PRO A 363 -7.38 16.20 15.90
C PRO A 363 -6.07 15.53 15.42
N ILE A 364 -5.10 15.31 16.33
CA ILE A 364 -3.72 14.92 16.01
C ILE A 364 -3.59 13.62 15.22
N ARG A 365 -4.58 12.74 15.33
CA ARG A 365 -4.60 11.47 14.58
C ARG A 365 -4.82 11.71 13.10
N PHE A 366 -5.73 12.62 12.75
CA PHE A 366 -6.00 12.97 11.35
C PHE A 366 -4.82 13.73 10.75
N GLU A 367 -4.21 14.65 11.51
CA GLU A 367 -3.00 15.37 11.09
C GLU A 367 -1.81 14.41 10.89
N ASN A 368 -1.63 13.43 11.78
CA ASN A 368 -0.60 12.40 11.61
C ASN A 368 -0.87 11.53 10.39
N ALA A 369 -2.13 11.14 10.17
CA ALA A 369 -2.51 10.34 9.02
C ALA A 369 -2.27 11.09 7.71
N GLU A 370 -2.66 12.37 7.63
CA GLU A 370 -2.45 13.24 6.46
C GLU A 370 -1.00 13.21 5.98
N ALA A 371 -0.06 13.55 6.86
CA ALA A 371 1.37 13.58 6.53
C ALA A 371 1.91 12.19 6.12
N ASN A 372 1.46 11.12 6.79
CA ASN A 372 1.91 9.77 6.43
C ASN A 372 1.32 9.28 5.10
N LEU A 373 0.12 9.73 4.72
CA LEU A 373 -0.45 9.42 3.40
C LEU A 373 0.34 10.10 2.29
N GLU A 374 0.80 11.33 2.51
CA GLU A 374 1.65 12.07 1.56
C GLU A 374 2.99 11.37 1.37
N LEU A 375 3.67 10.98 2.46
CA LEU A 375 4.94 10.23 2.40
C LEU A 375 4.77 8.88 1.72
N SER A 376 3.69 8.15 2.05
CA SER A 376 3.37 6.88 1.39
C SER A 376 3.15 7.06 -0.11
N CYS A 377 2.35 8.06 -0.52
CA CYS A 377 2.11 8.33 -1.94
C CYS A 377 3.39 8.72 -2.68
N ALA A 378 4.24 9.57 -2.10
CA ALA A 378 5.50 9.97 -2.73
C ALA A 378 6.41 8.76 -3.03
N LEU A 379 6.52 7.83 -2.07
CA LEU A 379 7.29 6.60 -2.25
C LEU A 379 6.62 5.66 -3.28
N LEU A 380 5.31 5.44 -3.18
CA LEU A 380 4.58 4.57 -4.12
C LEU A 380 4.61 5.10 -5.55
N ASP A 381 4.48 6.42 -5.74
CA ASP A 381 4.57 7.05 -7.06
C ASP A 381 5.98 6.91 -7.65
N SER A 382 7.02 7.07 -6.82
CA SER A 382 8.40 6.85 -7.24
C SER A 382 8.64 5.40 -7.62
N LEU A 383 8.18 4.44 -6.80
CA LEU A 383 8.30 3.01 -7.07
C LEU A 383 7.60 2.65 -8.38
N ALA A 384 6.34 3.05 -8.54
CA ALA A 384 5.53 2.74 -9.73
C ALA A 384 6.12 3.32 -11.02
N SER A 385 6.68 4.54 -10.97
CA SER A 385 7.24 5.19 -12.16
C SER A 385 8.62 4.69 -12.55
N THR A 386 9.43 4.20 -11.60
CA THR A 386 10.83 3.85 -11.85
C THR A 386 11.04 2.37 -12.09
N LEU A 387 10.28 1.48 -11.43
CA LEU A 387 10.48 0.03 -11.55
C LEU A 387 10.21 -0.50 -12.97
N VAL A 388 9.27 0.11 -13.69
CA VAL A 388 8.90 -0.29 -15.07
C VAL A 388 9.97 0.06 -16.13
N THR A 389 11.09 0.64 -15.73
CA THR A 389 12.17 1.02 -16.65
C THR A 389 13.48 0.38 -16.23
N SER A 390 14.06 -0.42 -17.14
CA SER A 390 15.39 -1.00 -16.98
C SER A 390 16.13 -0.97 -18.32
N ARG A 391 17.43 -0.68 -18.31
CA ARG A 391 18.23 -0.58 -19.54
C ARG A 391 18.47 -1.97 -20.14
N LEU A 392 18.10 -2.15 -21.42
CA LEU A 392 18.29 -3.40 -22.17
C LEU A 392 17.66 -4.60 -21.45
N GLN A 393 18.40 -5.71 -21.26
CA GLN A 393 17.91 -6.90 -20.57
C GLN A 393 17.81 -6.71 -19.06
N ARG A 394 18.51 -5.73 -18.49
CA ARG A 394 18.33 -5.14 -17.15
C ARG A 394 19.50 -4.22 -16.80
N ASP A 395 19.26 -3.30 -15.88
CA ASP A 395 20.24 -2.77 -14.93
C ASP A 395 19.80 -3.11 -13.49
N LEU A 396 20.61 -2.78 -12.48
CA LEU A 396 20.38 -3.18 -11.08
C LEU A 396 19.76 -2.06 -10.21
N THR A 397 19.23 -0.99 -10.81
CA THR A 397 18.68 0.15 -10.04
C THR A 397 17.38 -0.20 -9.31
N ASP A 398 16.67 -1.22 -9.78
CA ASP A 398 15.46 -1.77 -9.17
C ASP A 398 15.74 -2.44 -7.82
N SER A 399 16.89 -3.10 -7.66
CA SER A 399 17.26 -3.83 -6.42
C SER A 399 17.22 -2.94 -5.17
N THR A 400 17.87 -1.77 -5.19
CA THR A 400 17.83 -0.84 -4.05
C THR A 400 16.49 -0.13 -3.93
N THR A 401 15.82 0.13 -5.06
CA THR A 401 14.51 0.78 -5.10
C THR A 401 13.45 -0.09 -4.40
N GLN A 402 13.39 -1.40 -4.68
CA GLN A 402 12.40 -2.31 -4.07
C GLN A 402 12.56 -2.47 -2.55
N ARG A 403 13.75 -2.23 -1.99
CA ARG A 403 13.95 -2.21 -0.52
C ARG A 403 13.18 -1.07 0.18
N ASN A 404 12.56 -0.16 -0.57
CA ASN A 404 11.72 0.93 -0.07
C ASN A 404 10.21 0.63 -0.11
N ILE A 405 9.79 -0.58 -0.54
CA ILE A 405 8.39 -1.00 -0.49
C ILE A 405 7.87 -1.02 0.96
N GLY A 406 8.69 -1.51 1.90
CA GLY A 406 8.39 -1.55 3.34
C GLY A 406 7.99 -0.19 3.91
N PRO A 407 8.85 0.84 3.81
CA PRO A 407 8.52 2.21 4.21
C PRO A 407 7.24 2.76 3.56
N ALA A 408 7.04 2.52 2.26
CA ALA A 408 5.86 3.00 1.52
C ALA A 408 4.55 2.45 2.11
N PHE A 409 4.47 1.14 2.34
CA PHE A 409 3.31 0.49 2.98
C PHE A 409 3.21 0.81 4.47
N GLY A 410 4.34 0.96 5.17
CA GLY A 410 4.38 1.29 6.60
C GLY A 410 3.74 2.65 6.90
N HIS A 411 4.05 3.67 6.10
CA HIS A 411 3.39 4.97 6.23
C HIS A 411 1.88 4.89 5.95
N SER A 412 1.45 4.15 4.92
CA SER A 412 0.01 3.95 4.65
C SER A 412 -0.70 3.23 5.80
N LEU A 413 -0.12 2.15 6.32
CA LEU A 413 -0.70 1.37 7.42
C LEU A 413 -0.82 2.19 8.71
N LEU A 414 0.20 3.00 9.03
CA LEU A 414 0.17 3.92 10.16
C LEU A 414 -0.95 4.96 10.01
N ALA A 415 -1.14 5.51 8.81
CA ALA A 415 -2.22 6.45 8.56
C ALA A 415 -3.60 5.79 8.72
N ILE A 416 -3.78 4.57 8.19
CA ILE A 416 -5.01 3.79 8.36
C ILE A 416 -5.32 3.58 9.85
N ASP A 417 -4.35 3.14 10.65
CA ASP A 417 -4.52 2.95 12.11
C ASP A 417 -4.93 4.26 12.81
N ASN A 418 -4.26 5.37 12.47
CA ASN A 418 -4.59 6.67 13.06
C ASN A 418 -6.00 7.15 12.71
N VAL A 419 -6.41 7.06 11.44
CA VAL A 419 -7.78 7.45 11.03
C VAL A 419 -8.80 6.59 11.74
N ARG A 420 -8.61 5.27 11.81
CA ARG A 420 -9.55 4.36 12.50
C ARG A 420 -9.73 4.73 13.97
N ARG A 421 -8.63 4.97 14.68
CA ARG A 421 -8.66 5.40 16.09
C ARG A 421 -9.25 6.80 16.25
N GLY A 422 -8.98 7.70 15.29
CA GLY A 422 -9.55 9.04 15.26
C GLY A 422 -11.06 9.00 15.13
N LEU A 423 -11.58 8.27 14.14
CA LEU A 423 -13.02 8.09 13.91
C LEU A 423 -13.73 7.45 15.11
N GLY A 424 -13.07 6.51 15.81
CA GLY A 424 -13.62 5.88 17.01
C GLY A 424 -13.72 6.80 18.23
N ALA A 425 -13.20 8.03 18.14
CA ALA A 425 -13.20 9.01 19.23
C ALA A 425 -14.00 10.27 18.88
N LEU A 426 -14.88 10.23 17.87
CA LEU A 426 -15.74 11.35 17.48
C LEU A 426 -17.18 11.15 17.97
N ALA A 427 -17.82 12.25 18.36
CA ALA A 427 -19.25 12.34 18.57
C ALA A 427 -19.81 13.56 17.82
N VAL A 428 -21.04 13.49 17.35
CA VAL A 428 -21.68 14.57 16.58
C VAL A 428 -22.32 15.59 17.52
N ASP A 429 -22.09 16.89 17.28
CA ASP A 429 -22.80 17.98 17.98
C ASP A 429 -24.08 18.34 17.23
N HIS A 430 -25.17 17.64 17.54
CA HIS A 430 -26.47 17.83 16.90
C HIS A 430 -27.06 19.24 17.14
N GLU A 431 -26.79 19.84 18.30
CA GLU A 431 -27.31 21.17 18.63
C GLU A 431 -26.60 22.25 17.82
N LEU A 432 -25.29 22.13 17.63
CA LEU A 432 -24.52 23.01 16.75
C LEU A 432 -24.99 22.90 15.30
N LEU A 433 -25.18 21.69 14.78
CA LEU A 433 -25.67 21.48 13.42
C LEU A 433 -27.05 22.11 13.19
N ALA A 434 -27.97 21.92 14.13
CA ALA A 434 -29.31 22.52 14.06
C ALA A 434 -29.25 24.05 14.05
N ARG A 435 -28.39 24.66 14.89
CA ARG A 435 -28.17 26.11 14.92
C ARG A 435 -27.53 26.65 13.64
N ASP A 436 -26.55 25.94 13.06
CA ASP A 436 -25.90 26.38 11.82
C ASP A 436 -26.92 26.37 10.67
N LEU A 437 -27.77 25.36 10.57
CA LEU A 437 -28.85 25.30 9.58
C LEU A 437 -29.88 26.42 9.78
N ASP A 438 -30.34 26.67 11.01
CA ASP A 438 -31.33 27.71 11.31
C ASP A 438 -30.80 29.13 11.10
N ALA A 439 -29.48 29.32 11.09
CA ALA A 439 -28.85 30.62 10.82
C ALA A 439 -28.67 30.95 9.34
N ASN A 440 -29.03 30.05 8.41
CA ASN A 440 -28.75 30.18 6.98
C ASN A 440 -29.98 29.85 6.10
N TRP A 441 -31.10 30.56 6.30
CA TRP A 441 -32.34 30.33 5.54
C TRP A 441 -32.23 30.66 4.04
N GLU A 442 -31.24 31.45 3.63
CA GLU A 442 -30.95 31.76 2.24
C GLU A 442 -30.69 30.54 1.36
N VAL A 443 -30.30 29.39 1.94
CA VAL A 443 -30.11 28.14 1.19
C VAL A 443 -31.42 27.58 0.63
N LEU A 444 -32.58 27.98 1.17
CA LEU A 444 -33.89 27.67 0.61
C LEU A 444 -34.20 28.48 -0.66
N GLY A 445 -33.32 29.39 -1.07
CA GLY A 445 -33.47 30.09 -2.32
C GLY A 445 -33.51 29.14 -3.53
N GLU A 446 -32.61 28.17 -3.58
CA GLU A 446 -32.54 27.20 -4.66
C GLU A 446 -33.86 26.43 -4.91
N PRO A 447 -34.51 25.82 -3.90
CA PRO A 447 -35.76 25.10 -4.11
C PRO A 447 -36.91 26.04 -4.48
N VAL A 448 -36.95 27.27 -3.95
CA VAL A 448 -37.97 28.25 -4.32
C VAL A 448 -37.84 28.66 -5.79
N GLN A 449 -36.64 29.01 -6.26
CA GLN A 449 -36.47 29.34 -7.69
C GLN A 449 -36.81 28.14 -8.60
N SER A 450 -36.51 26.92 -8.16
CA SER A 450 -36.77 25.69 -8.92
C SER A 450 -38.27 25.41 -9.02
N ALA A 451 -39.00 25.61 -7.92
CA ALA A 451 -40.46 25.52 -7.90
C ALA A 451 -41.12 26.58 -8.79
N MET A 452 -40.62 27.83 -8.81
CA MET A 452 -41.11 28.86 -9.74
C MET A 452 -40.87 28.47 -11.20
N ARG A 453 -39.69 27.92 -11.54
CA ARG A 453 -39.41 27.42 -12.88
C ARG A 453 -40.37 26.30 -13.28
N ALA A 454 -40.62 25.35 -12.39
CA ALA A 454 -41.58 24.26 -12.63
C ALA A 454 -43.00 24.81 -12.83
N ALA A 455 -43.45 25.76 -12.00
CA ALA A 455 -44.75 26.41 -12.13
C ALA A 455 -44.88 27.20 -13.45
N SER A 456 -43.82 27.89 -13.88
CA SER A 456 -43.77 28.58 -15.18
C SER A 456 -43.98 27.61 -16.35
N VAL A 457 -43.30 26.46 -16.34
CA VAL A 457 -43.49 25.41 -17.36
C VAL A 457 -44.90 24.84 -17.32
N ALA A 458 -45.51 24.76 -16.13
CA ALA A 458 -46.90 24.34 -15.95
C ALA A 458 -47.94 25.42 -16.34
N GLY A 459 -47.51 26.59 -16.82
CA GLY A 459 -48.39 27.65 -17.31
C GLY A 459 -48.84 28.68 -16.27
N VAL A 460 -48.25 28.68 -15.06
CA VAL A 460 -48.55 29.70 -14.04
C VAL A 460 -47.94 31.03 -14.44
N THR A 461 -48.78 32.07 -14.56
CA THR A 461 -48.36 33.43 -14.92
C THR A 461 -47.59 34.11 -13.78
N GLY A 462 -46.65 34.99 -14.09
CA GLY A 462 -45.90 35.76 -13.08
C GLY A 462 -44.69 35.04 -12.46
N MET A 463 -44.29 33.90 -13.03
CA MET A 463 -43.14 33.09 -12.59
C MET A 463 -41.82 33.44 -13.30
N GLU A 464 -41.79 34.56 -14.02
CA GLU A 464 -40.64 35.04 -14.78
C GLU A 464 -39.48 35.50 -13.87
N ASN A 465 -38.24 35.40 -14.37
CA ASN A 465 -37.02 35.86 -13.69
C ASN A 465 -36.84 35.39 -12.23
N PRO A 466 -37.05 34.08 -11.91
CA PRO A 466 -37.05 33.60 -10.53
C PRO A 466 -35.72 33.82 -9.81
N TYR A 467 -34.61 33.63 -10.51
CA TYR A 467 -33.26 33.85 -9.96
C TYR A 467 -33.01 35.30 -9.55
N GLU A 468 -33.35 36.28 -10.39
CA GLU A 468 -33.12 37.69 -10.07
C GLU A 468 -34.01 38.18 -8.91
N ARG A 469 -35.26 37.70 -8.83
CA ARG A 469 -36.16 38.00 -7.70
C ARG A 469 -35.61 37.49 -6.37
N LEU A 470 -35.02 36.29 -6.37
CA LEU A 470 -34.36 35.74 -5.18
C LEU A 470 -33.06 36.46 -4.83
N LYS A 471 -32.28 36.83 -5.84
CA LYS A 471 -31.05 37.59 -5.65
C LYS A 471 -31.32 38.94 -5.02
N GLU A 472 -32.40 39.63 -5.40
CA GLU A 472 -32.83 40.87 -4.75
C GLU A 472 -33.17 40.67 -3.27
N LEU A 473 -33.83 39.55 -2.91
CA LEU A 473 -34.16 39.19 -1.52
C LEU A 473 -32.91 38.91 -0.68
N THR A 474 -31.93 38.20 -1.26
CA THR A 474 -30.73 37.71 -0.55
C THR A 474 -29.55 38.68 -0.57
N ARG A 475 -29.61 39.77 -1.35
CA ARG A 475 -28.48 40.69 -1.53
C ARG A 475 -28.12 41.42 -0.24
N GLY A 476 -27.01 41.01 0.37
CA GLY A 476 -26.39 41.71 1.51
C GLY A 476 -27.15 41.58 2.83
N LYS A 477 -28.06 40.60 2.95
CA LYS A 477 -28.86 40.36 4.15
C LYS A 477 -28.93 38.87 4.46
N ARG A 478 -28.90 38.53 5.75
CA ARG A 478 -29.28 37.21 6.26
C ARG A 478 -30.80 37.11 6.20
N LEU A 479 -31.33 35.96 5.76
CA LEU A 479 -32.77 35.74 5.78
C LEU A 479 -33.18 35.02 7.06
N THR A 480 -34.33 35.41 7.59
CA THR A 480 -35.02 34.68 8.66
C THR A 480 -36.08 33.75 8.08
N ALA A 481 -36.62 32.87 8.92
CA ALA A 481 -37.78 32.04 8.58
C ALA A 481 -38.96 32.87 8.05
N ASP A 482 -39.25 33.99 8.71
CA ASP A 482 -40.40 34.84 8.37
C ASP A 482 -40.17 35.60 7.06
N ASP A 483 -38.94 36.04 6.78
CA ASP A 483 -38.59 36.65 5.50
C ASP A 483 -38.83 35.67 4.34
N MET A 484 -38.38 34.42 4.50
CA MET A 484 -38.53 33.39 3.46
C MET A 484 -40.00 33.02 3.24
N ARG A 485 -40.77 32.82 4.31
CA ARG A 485 -42.21 32.52 4.20
C ARG A 485 -43.00 33.67 3.61
N GLY A 486 -42.71 34.91 4.04
CA GLY A 486 -43.32 36.11 3.50
C GLY A 486 -43.03 36.28 2.01
N PHE A 487 -41.81 35.98 1.58
CA PHE A 487 -41.45 35.96 0.17
C PHE A 487 -42.25 34.92 -0.61
N VAL A 488 -42.29 33.66 -0.16
CA VAL A 488 -43.04 32.57 -0.80
C VAL A 488 -44.52 32.91 -0.95
N ALA A 489 -45.15 33.46 0.09
CA ALA A 489 -46.55 33.89 0.06
C ALA A 489 -46.83 34.98 -1.00
N GLY A 490 -45.84 35.83 -1.29
CA GLY A 490 -45.93 36.89 -2.29
C GLY A 490 -45.66 36.45 -3.74
N LEU A 491 -45.33 35.18 -4.00
CA LEU A 491 -44.95 34.72 -5.34
C LEU A 491 -46.15 34.41 -6.25
N GLY A 492 -47.34 34.14 -5.70
CA GLY A 492 -48.49 33.68 -6.49
C GLY A 492 -48.35 32.26 -7.02
N LEU A 493 -47.66 31.39 -6.27
CA LEU A 493 -47.52 29.96 -6.58
C LEU A 493 -48.86 29.23 -6.35
N PRO A 494 -49.09 28.07 -7.01
CA PRO A 494 -50.20 27.19 -6.67
C PRO A 494 -50.20 26.83 -5.18
N ASP A 495 -51.39 26.70 -4.57
CA ASP A 495 -51.54 26.54 -3.12
C ASP A 495 -50.73 25.36 -2.57
N ASP A 496 -50.74 24.21 -3.26
CA ASP A 496 -49.98 23.01 -2.85
C ASP A 496 -48.46 23.26 -2.85
N VAL A 497 -47.96 24.01 -3.84
CA VAL A 497 -46.54 24.38 -3.96
C VAL A 497 -46.16 25.41 -2.90
N ALA A 498 -47.00 26.42 -2.68
CA ALA A 498 -46.78 27.46 -1.68
C ALA A 498 -46.75 26.86 -0.27
N THR A 499 -47.69 25.99 0.07
CA THR A 499 -47.72 25.27 1.35
C THR A 499 -46.46 24.42 1.55
N ARG A 500 -46.09 23.61 0.55
CA ARG A 500 -44.89 22.77 0.63
C ARG A 500 -43.61 23.59 0.85
N LEU A 501 -43.47 24.75 0.21
CA LEU A 501 -42.32 25.63 0.39
C LEU A 501 -42.36 26.38 1.72
N ALA A 502 -43.54 26.73 2.24
CA ALA A 502 -43.69 27.40 3.54
C ALA A 502 -43.36 26.49 4.73
N GLU A 503 -43.58 25.19 4.59
CA GLU A 503 -43.21 24.15 5.56
C GLU A 503 -41.72 23.79 5.51
N LEU A 504 -41.02 24.13 4.42
CA LEU A 504 -39.62 23.81 4.24
C LEU A 504 -38.74 24.60 5.22
N THR A 505 -37.83 23.88 5.87
CA THR A 505 -36.74 24.41 6.68
C THR A 505 -35.40 23.99 6.08
N PRO A 506 -34.29 24.70 6.36
CA PRO A 506 -32.96 24.25 5.95
C PRO A 506 -32.67 22.80 6.40
N ALA A 507 -33.06 22.43 7.61
CA ALA A 507 -32.85 21.07 8.13
C ALA A 507 -33.66 19.98 7.40
N SER A 508 -34.85 20.32 6.88
CA SER A 508 -35.66 19.39 6.08
C SER A 508 -35.31 19.39 4.58
N TYR A 509 -34.53 20.36 4.11
CA TYR A 509 -34.13 20.47 2.70
C TYR A 509 -32.84 19.69 2.41
N THR A 510 -32.84 18.40 2.74
CA THR A 510 -31.69 17.49 2.51
C THR A 510 -31.84 16.62 1.26
N GLY A 511 -32.93 16.82 0.51
CA GLY A 511 -33.23 16.08 -0.73
C GLY A 511 -33.23 14.58 -0.49
N LEU A 512 -32.54 13.84 -1.36
CA LEU A 512 -32.42 12.38 -1.28
C LEU A 512 -31.19 11.93 -0.48
N ALA A 513 -30.53 12.81 0.28
CA ALA A 513 -29.23 12.51 0.91
C ALA A 513 -29.26 11.23 1.77
N ALA A 514 -30.30 11.04 2.58
CA ALA A 514 -30.45 9.84 3.39
C ALA A 514 -30.66 8.56 2.56
N GLU A 515 -31.36 8.63 1.43
CA GLU A 515 -31.59 7.50 0.51
C GLU A 515 -30.31 7.15 -0.27
N LEU A 516 -29.51 8.14 -0.65
CA LEU A 516 -28.25 7.92 -1.37
C LEU A 516 -27.23 7.09 -0.58
N VAL A 517 -27.35 7.04 0.75
CA VAL A 517 -26.53 6.17 1.60
C VAL A 517 -26.76 4.68 1.28
N ASP A 518 -27.95 4.30 0.80
CA ASP A 518 -28.31 2.91 0.50
C ASP A 518 -27.49 2.34 -0.69
N HIS A 519 -26.81 3.20 -1.48
CA HIS A 519 -25.84 2.75 -2.48
C HIS A 519 -24.61 2.04 -1.89
N LEU A 520 -24.34 2.18 -0.58
CA LEU A 520 -23.32 1.38 0.10
C LEU A 520 -23.74 -0.09 0.22
N ASP A 521 -25.03 -0.37 0.44
CA ASP A 521 -25.54 -1.74 0.62
C ASP A 521 -25.51 -2.55 -0.68
N LEU A 522 -25.53 -1.88 -1.83
CA LEU A 522 -25.37 -2.51 -3.14
C LEU A 522 -23.91 -2.94 -3.40
N LEU A 523 -22.94 -2.31 -2.75
CA LEU A 523 -21.52 -2.68 -2.85
C LEU A 523 -21.15 -3.87 -1.96
N ASP A 524 -21.88 -4.08 -0.87
CA ASP A 524 -21.68 -5.18 0.07
C ASP A 524 -22.27 -6.51 -0.45
N ARG A 525 -22.99 -6.50 -1.57
CA ARG A 525 -23.54 -7.71 -2.19
C ARG A 525 -22.49 -8.43 -3.06
N PRO A 526 -22.29 -9.76 -2.87
CA PRO A 526 -21.31 -10.53 -3.63
C PRO A 526 -21.58 -10.57 -5.15
N ASP A 527 -22.84 -10.39 -5.56
CA ASP A 527 -23.31 -10.50 -6.97
C ASP A 527 -22.94 -9.33 -7.89
N HIS A 528 -22.41 -8.23 -7.38
CA HIS A 528 -22.03 -7.10 -8.23
C HIS A 528 -20.67 -7.26 -8.94
N ARG A 529 -19.97 -8.38 -8.69
CA ARG A 529 -18.67 -8.71 -9.29
C ARG A 529 -18.75 -9.11 -10.78
N ASP A 530 -19.96 -9.34 -11.33
CA ASP A 530 -20.12 -10.02 -12.63
C ASP A 530 -20.93 -9.23 -13.69
N ARG A 531 -21.10 -7.90 -13.54
CA ARG A 531 -21.94 -7.11 -14.47
C ARG A 531 -21.22 -6.05 -15.31
N SER A 532 -19.88 -6.01 -15.31
CA SER A 532 -19.14 -5.08 -16.17
C SER A 532 -18.53 -5.67 -17.44
N ASP A 533 -18.59 -6.99 -17.68
CA ASP A 533 -17.90 -7.61 -18.82
C ASP A 533 -18.75 -7.93 -20.05
N HIS A 534 -20.06 -7.64 -20.03
CA HIS A 534 -20.92 -7.88 -21.20
C HIS A 534 -21.79 -6.69 -21.55
N ARG A 535 -21.17 -5.57 -21.95
CA ARG A 535 -21.74 -4.59 -22.88
C ARG A 535 -20.63 -3.90 -23.69
N ASP A 536 -20.22 -4.54 -24.78
CA ASP A 536 -20.17 -3.97 -26.14
C ASP A 536 -19.10 -4.66 -27.00
N ARG A 537 -19.59 -5.36 -28.03
CA ARG A 537 -18.96 -5.78 -29.31
C ARG A 537 -18.02 -6.98 -29.32
#